data_AF-S6URF4-F1
#
_entry.id   AF-S6URF4-F1
#
_cell.length_a   1.000
_cell.length_b   1.000
_cell.length_c   1.000
_cell.angle_alpha   90.00
_cell.angle_beta   90.00
_cell.angle_gamma   90.00
#
_symmetry.space_group_name_H-M   'P 1'
#
loop_
_entity.id
_entity.type
_entity.pdbx_description
1 polymer ?
#
loop_
_entity_poly.entity_id
_entity_poly.type
_entity_poly.pdbx_seq_one_letter_code
_entity_poly.pdbx_strand_id
1 'polypeptide(L)'
;MEKITHAIKYINEAINLADPNVLAFTTVSQLEHFKQNLQVVLDLIAQNDLPEKQNRDLGISRVIVDQWPYDSKLGVIIVEAEQAFKGL
;
A
#
# COMPACT_ATOMS: atom_id res chain seq x y z
N MET A 1 -0.79 -4.21 -11.70
CA MET A 1 -1.98 -4.81 -11.06
C MET A 1 -1.60 -5.84 -10.01
N GLU A 2 -0.85 -6.90 -10.34
CA GLU A 2 -0.49 -7.96 -9.39
C GLU A 2 0.13 -7.45 -8.09
N LYS A 3 1.08 -6.51 -8.16
CA LYS A 3 1.71 -5.90 -6.98
C LYS A 3 0.72 -5.20 -6.04
N ILE A 4 -0.30 -4.53 -6.60
CA ILE A 4 -1.32 -3.79 -5.85
C ILE A 4 -2.26 -4.76 -5.14
N THR A 5 -2.73 -5.78 -5.86
CA THR A 5 -3.56 -6.85 -5.29
C THR A 5 -2.80 -7.62 -4.20
N HIS A 6 -1.50 -7.89 -4.43
CA HIS A 6 -0.64 -8.53 -3.44
C HIS A 6 -0.52 -7.68 -2.18
N ALA A 7 -0.24 -6.38 -2.30
CA ALA A 7 -0.17 -5.49 -1.13
C ALA A 7 -1.49 -5.46 -0.33
N ILE A 8 -2.64 -5.37 -0.99
CA ILE A 8 -3.96 -5.40 -0.33
C ILE A 8 -4.14 -6.72 0.45
N LYS A 9 -3.76 -7.85 -0.14
CA LYS A 9 -3.84 -9.16 0.52
C LYS A 9 -3.00 -9.19 1.81
N TYR A 10 -1.74 -8.80 1.74
CA TYR A 10 -0.83 -8.83 2.90
C TYR A 10 -1.22 -7.81 3.98
N ILE A 11 -1.77 -6.65 3.59
CA ILE A 11 -2.36 -5.71 4.55
C ILE A 11 -3.53 -6.36 5.29
N ASN A 12 -4.45 -7.01 4.56
CA ASN A 12 -5.58 -7.72 5.19
C ASN A 12 -5.12 -8.84 6.12
N GLU A 13 -4.10 -9.60 5.74
CA GLU A 13 -3.52 -10.64 6.60
C GLU A 13 -2.95 -10.04 7.88
N ALA A 14 -2.15 -8.96 7.79
CA ALA A 14 -1.59 -8.28 8.96
C ALA A 14 -2.68 -7.72 9.90
N ILE A 15 -3.77 -7.18 9.35
CA ILE A 15 -4.92 -6.69 10.13
C ILE A 15 -5.65 -7.86 10.80
N ASN A 16 -6.00 -8.90 10.04
CA ASN A 16 -6.80 -10.03 10.54
C ASN A 16 -6.06 -10.87 11.58
N LEU A 17 -4.75 -11.03 11.42
CA LEU A 17 -3.89 -11.74 12.37
C LEU A 17 -3.46 -10.87 13.55
N ALA A 18 -3.75 -9.56 13.49
CA ALA A 18 -3.20 -8.56 14.40
C ALA A 18 -1.68 -8.74 14.58
N ASP A 19 -0.94 -8.83 13.46
CA ASP A 19 0.48 -9.21 13.46
C ASP A 19 1.28 -8.29 14.38
N PRO A 20 1.81 -8.81 15.51
CA PRO A 20 2.48 -7.97 16.51
C PRO A 20 3.76 -7.35 15.98
N ASN A 21 4.42 -7.95 14.99
CA ASN A 21 5.63 -7.38 14.40
C ASN A 21 5.30 -6.14 13.58
N VAL A 22 4.16 -6.15 12.87
CA VAL A 22 3.69 -5.00 12.10
C VAL A 22 3.11 -3.94 13.03
N LEU A 23 2.25 -4.34 13.95
CA LEU A 23 1.57 -3.42 14.88
C LEU A 23 2.50 -2.80 15.94
N ALA A 24 3.76 -3.24 16.03
CA ALA A 24 4.77 -2.61 16.86
C ALA A 24 5.15 -1.19 16.39
N PHE A 25 4.97 -0.88 15.10
CA PHE A 25 5.39 0.40 14.50
C PHE A 25 4.33 1.06 13.62
N THR A 26 3.14 0.47 13.52
CA THR A 26 2.00 1.05 12.79
C THR A 26 0.69 0.73 13.50
N THR A 27 -0.42 1.25 13.00
CA THR A 27 -1.76 0.99 13.54
C THR A 27 -2.65 0.31 12.52
N VAL A 28 -3.65 -0.43 12.99
CA VAL A 28 -4.71 -1.00 12.12
C VAL A 28 -5.37 0.11 11.29
N SER A 29 -5.60 1.29 11.86
CA SER A 29 -6.17 2.42 11.12
C SER A 29 -5.30 2.89 9.95
N GLN A 30 -3.98 2.90 10.12
CA GLN A 30 -3.04 3.28 9.07
C GLN A 30 -2.97 2.21 7.97
N LEU A 31 -2.99 0.92 8.36
CA LEU A 31 -3.08 -0.20 7.43
C LEU A 31 -4.39 -0.16 6.61
N GLU A 32 -5.53 0.09 7.26
CA GLU A 32 -6.83 0.27 6.59
C GLU A 32 -6.80 1.44 5.61
N HIS A 33 -6.18 2.56 5.98
CA HIS A 33 -6.03 3.70 5.08
C HIS A 33 -5.21 3.35 3.82
N PHE A 34 -4.08 2.65 3.99
CA PHE A 34 -3.29 2.18 2.84
C PHE A 34 -4.07 1.21 1.96
N LYS A 35 -4.81 0.29 2.56
CA LYS A 35 -5.68 -0.66 1.85
C LYS A 35 -6.71 0.07 0.98
N GLN A 36 -7.39 1.06 1.54
CA GLN A 36 -8.41 1.83 0.84
C GLN A 36 -7.82 2.58 -0.37
N ASN A 37 -6.68 3.24 -0.20
CA ASN A 37 -6.01 3.93 -1.30
C ASN A 37 -5.63 2.96 -2.43
N LEU A 38 -5.09 1.80 -2.11
CA LEU A 38 -4.74 0.77 -3.11
C LEU A 38 -5.98 0.17 -3.78
N GLN A 39 -7.09 0.04 -3.06
CA GLN A 39 -8.36 -0.42 -3.63
C GLN A 39 -8.92 0.58 -4.64
N VAL A 40 -8.91 1.88 -4.31
CA VAL A 40 -9.28 2.95 -5.26
C VAL A 40 -8.43 2.87 -6.53
N VAL A 41 -7.13 2.61 -6.40
CA VAL A 41 -6.26 2.45 -7.56
C VAL A 41 -6.67 1.26 -8.44
N LEU A 42 -7.05 0.11 -7.85
CA LEU A 42 -7.55 -1.02 -8.64
C LEU A 42 -8.83 -0.64 -9.41
N ASP A 43 -9.71 0.11 -8.77
CA ASP A 43 -10.97 0.54 -9.39
C ASP A 43 -10.72 1.51 -10.57
N LEU A 44 -9.75 2.43 -10.45
CA LEU A 44 -9.32 3.32 -11.53
C LEU A 44 -8.70 2.54 -12.69
N ILE A 45 -7.86 1.55 -12.42
CA ILE A 45 -7.26 0.69 -13.45
C ILE A 45 -8.35 -0.10 -14.17
N ALA A 46 -9.31 -0.68 -13.44
CA ALA A 46 -10.40 -1.47 -14.02
C ALA A 46 -11.30 -0.63 -14.94
N GLN A 47 -11.50 0.65 -14.61
CA GLN A 47 -12.28 1.60 -15.40
C GLN A 47 -11.48 2.24 -16.55
N ASN A 48 -10.17 1.96 -16.64
CA ASN A 48 -9.23 2.65 -17.53
C ASN A 48 -9.27 4.19 -17.37
N ASP A 49 -9.54 4.65 -16.14
CA ASP A 49 -9.63 6.07 -15.75
C ASP A 49 -8.39 6.45 -14.93
N LEU A 50 -7.22 6.32 -15.54
CA LEU A 50 -5.97 6.60 -14.86
C LEU A 50 -5.73 8.12 -14.84
N PRO A 51 -5.47 8.73 -13.66
CA PRO A 51 -5.10 10.13 -13.59
C PRO A 51 -3.77 10.37 -14.34
N GLU A 52 -3.41 11.61 -14.62
CA GLU A 52 -2.10 11.94 -15.20
C GLU A 52 -0.95 11.41 -14.32
N LYS A 53 0.20 11.04 -14.92
CA LYS A 53 1.31 10.41 -14.19
C LYS A 53 1.77 11.20 -12.96
N GLN A 54 1.80 12.53 -13.07
CA GLN A 54 2.15 13.44 -11.96
C GLN A 54 1.20 13.38 -10.76
N ASN A 55 -0.03 12.90 -10.97
CA ASN A 55 -1.08 12.79 -9.95
C ASN A 55 -1.26 11.34 -9.44
N ARG A 56 -0.32 10.44 -9.75
CA ARG A 56 -0.34 9.03 -9.30
C ARG A 56 0.43 8.79 -8.00
N ASP A 57 0.83 9.87 -7.33
CA ASP A 57 1.49 9.79 -6.02
C ASP A 57 0.47 9.65 -4.90
N LEU A 58 0.54 8.55 -4.15
CA LEU A 58 -0.36 8.27 -3.03
C LEU A 58 0.25 8.74 -1.69
N GLY A 59 1.54 9.08 -1.66
CA GLY A 59 2.27 9.49 -0.46
C GLY A 59 2.53 8.36 0.54
N ILE A 60 2.12 7.12 0.25
CA ILE A 60 2.24 5.96 1.16
C ILE A 60 3.71 5.62 1.41
N SER A 61 4.52 5.62 0.35
CA SER A 61 5.94 5.27 0.40
C SER A 61 6.71 6.20 1.33
N ARG A 62 6.35 7.49 1.37
CA ARG A 62 6.98 8.46 2.27
C ARG A 62 6.72 8.09 3.73
N VAL A 63 5.47 7.77 4.05
CA VAL A 63 5.09 7.37 5.40
C VAL A 63 5.84 6.10 5.84
N ILE A 64 5.94 5.11 4.96
CA ILE A 64 6.64 3.85 5.26
C ILE A 64 8.14 4.09 5.45
N VAL A 65 8.79 4.82 4.54
CA VAL A 65 10.24 5.09 4.61
C VAL A 65 10.60 5.90 5.87
N ASP A 66 9.74 6.83 6.28
CA ASP A 66 10.00 7.68 7.44
C ASP A 66 9.73 6.96 8.78
N GLN A 67 8.78 6.01 8.83
CA GLN A 67 8.26 5.47 10.10
C GLN A 67 8.56 3.98 10.32
N TRP A 68 8.76 3.19 9.27
CA TRP A 68 8.83 1.73 9.37
C TRP A 68 10.28 1.24 9.38
N PRO A 69 10.58 0.10 10.04
CA PRO A 69 11.87 -0.55 9.95
C PRO A 69 12.26 -0.87 8.51
N TYR A 70 13.54 -0.71 8.18
CA TYR A 70 14.08 -0.95 6.83
C TYR A 70 13.86 -2.39 6.34
N ASP A 71 13.86 -3.37 7.26
CA ASP A 71 13.65 -4.79 7.00
C ASP A 71 12.17 -5.20 7.00
N SER A 72 11.24 -4.25 7.11
CA SER A 72 9.80 -4.53 7.05
C SER A 72 9.39 -5.03 5.66
N LYS A 73 9.19 -6.35 5.56
CA LYS A 73 8.71 -7.00 4.33
C LYS A 73 7.38 -6.42 3.83
N LEU A 74 6.44 -6.17 4.74
CA LEU A 74 5.16 -5.55 4.40
C LEU A 74 5.36 -4.12 3.88
N GLY A 75 6.27 -3.35 4.50
CA GLY A 75 6.61 -2.01 4.04
C GLY A 75 7.10 -2.00 2.60
N VAL A 76 8.04 -2.88 2.27
CA VAL A 76 8.57 -3.05 0.90
C VAL A 76 7.45 -3.38 -0.10
N ILE A 77 6.59 -4.34 0.25
CA ILE A 77 5.46 -4.75 -0.62
C ILE A 77 4.54 -3.57 -0.94
N ILE A 78 4.21 -2.74 0.06
CA ILE A 78 3.32 -1.59 -0.12
C ILE A 78 4.00 -0.49 -0.95
N VAL A 79 5.28 -0.21 -0.71
CA VAL A 79 6.06 0.75 -1.52
C VAL A 79 6.09 0.30 -2.99
N GLU A 80 6.37 -0.98 -3.24
CA GLU A 80 6.39 -1.51 -4.59
C GLU A 80 5.02 -1.42 -5.30
N ALA A 81 3.92 -1.57 -4.57
CA ALA A 81 2.58 -1.41 -5.12
C ALA A 81 2.32 0.03 -5.58
N GLU A 82 2.70 1.03 -4.78
CA GLU A 82 2.58 2.43 -5.17
C GLU A 82 3.47 2.78 -6.37
N GLN A 83 4.73 2.32 -6.37
CA GLN A 83 5.64 2.55 -7.51
C GLN A 83 5.12 1.90 -8.79
N ALA A 84 4.48 0.73 -8.69
CA ALA A 84 3.84 0.09 -9.83
C ALA A 84 2.71 0.94 -10.39
N PHE A 85 1.90 1.59 -9.54
CA PHE A 85 0.86 2.52 -10.00
C PHE A 85 1.44 3.77 -10.66
N LYS A 86 2.47 4.38 -10.07
CA LYS A 86 3.19 5.52 -10.64
C LYS A 86 3.76 5.22 -12.04
N GLY A 87 4.21 3.98 -12.25
CA GLY A 87 4.82 3.53 -13.50
C GLY A 87 3.88 3.18 -14.64
N LEU A 88 2.57 3.03 -14.39
CA LEU A 88 1.56 2.89 -15.45
C LEU A 88 1.52 4.14 -16.33
#